data_AF-A0A0S8HPZ2-F1
#
_entry.id   AF-A0A0S8HPZ2-F1
#
_cell.length_a   1.000
_cell.length_b   1.000
_cell.length_c   1.000
_cell.angle_alpha   90.00
_cell.angle_beta   90.00
_cell.angle_gamma   90.00
#
_symmetry.space_group_name_H-M   'P 1'
#
loop_
_entity.id
_entity.type
_entity.pdbx_description
1 polymer ?
#
loop_
_entity_poly.entity_id
_entity_poly.type
_entity_poly.pdbx_seq_one_letter_code
_entity_poly.pdbx_strand_id
1 'polypeptide(L)'
;MKKTAISSSALSIMVLILGLLFMLHDLPYSNYIMSISLLLLAVSLIIFYTLEKHIMYIAGAIFCMLPITGLIFTQLNLPGSKFLLTLGLGFFAVFFVPWFAFKCYK
;
A
#
# COMPACT_ATOMS: atom_id res chain seq x y z
N MET A 1 21.72 1.38 0.28
CA MET A 1 20.37 1.32 0.90
C MET A 1 19.29 2.03 0.09
N LYS A 2 19.53 3.22 -0.47
CA LYS A 2 18.49 3.94 -1.25
C LYS A 2 18.03 3.18 -2.52
N LYS A 3 18.97 2.68 -3.33
CA LYS A 3 18.65 1.89 -4.55
C LYS A 3 17.86 0.59 -4.26
N THR A 4 18.19 -0.10 -3.17
CA THR A 4 17.50 -1.33 -2.76
C THR A 4 16.08 -1.04 -2.26
N ALA A 5 15.87 0.07 -1.54
CA ALA A 5 14.55 0.51 -1.11
C ALA A 5 13.65 0.92 -2.29
N ILE A 6 14.21 1.60 -3.31
CA ILE A 6 13.48 1.95 -4.55
C ILE A 6 13.03 0.69 -5.27
N SER A 7 13.93 -0.28 -5.47
CA SER A 7 13.61 -1.55 -6.11
C SER A 7 12.51 -2.31 -5.35
N SER A 8 12.63 -2.39 -4.02
CA SER A 8 11.63 -3.02 -3.14
C SER A 8 10.25 -2.34 -3.24
N SER A 9 10.23 -0.99 -3.27
CA SER A 9 8.97 -0.24 -3.40
C SER A 9 8.32 -0.42 -4.78
N ALA A 10 9.10 -0.41 -5.86
CA ALA A 10 8.58 -0.63 -7.21
C ALA A 10 7.98 -2.04 -7.36
N LEU A 11 8.67 -3.04 -6.80
CA LEU A 11 8.20 -4.42 -6.79
C LEU A 11 6.91 -4.57 -5.97
N SER A 12 6.84 -3.93 -4.80
CA SER A 12 5.62 -3.87 -3.99
C SER A 12 4.43 -3.25 -4.73
N ILE A 13 4.65 -2.16 -5.48
CA ILE A 13 3.59 -1.53 -6.28
C ILE A 13 3.12 -2.46 -7.40
N MET A 14 4.04 -3.13 -8.10
CA MET A 14 3.68 -4.10 -9.15
C MET A 14 2.84 -5.27 -8.58
N VAL A 15 3.21 -5.80 -7.42
CA VAL A 15 2.46 -6.88 -6.76
C VAL A 15 1.12 -6.37 -6.22
N LEU A 16 1.05 -5.11 -5.77
CA LEU A 16 -0.20 -4.49 -5.34
C LEU A 16 -1.19 -4.34 -6.50
N ILE A 17 -0.72 -3.89 -7.68
CA ILE A 17 -1.53 -3.82 -8.90
C ILE A 17 -2.04 -5.22 -9.28
N LEU A 18 -1.16 -6.22 -9.24
CA LEU A 18 -1.54 -7.61 -9.51
C LEU A 18 -2.58 -8.15 -8.52
N GLY A 19 -2.41 -7.86 -7.22
CA GLY A 19 -3.36 -8.22 -6.17
C GLY A 19 -4.72 -7.56 -6.35
N LEU A 20 -4.76 -6.30 -6.78
CA LEU A 20 -5.99 -5.59 -7.14
C LEU A 20 -6.69 -6.25 -8.34
N LEU A 21 -5.93 -6.65 -9.35
CA LEU A 21 -6.43 -7.29 -10.58
C LEU A 21 -7.01 -8.68 -10.29
N PHE A 22 -6.40 -9.41 -9.36
CA PHE A 22 -6.90 -10.69 -8.86
C PHE A 22 -8.14 -10.54 -7.99
N MET A 23 -8.23 -9.46 -7.21
CA MET A 23 -9.43 -9.13 -6.44
C MET A 23 -10.61 -8.79 -7.37
N LEU A 24 -10.34 -8.14 -8.51
CA LEU A 24 -11.34 -7.86 -9.55
C LEU A 24 -11.87 -9.14 -10.23
N HIS A 25 -11.06 -10.20 -10.28
CA HIS A 25 -11.42 -11.50 -10.86
C HIS A 25 -11.90 -12.53 -9.81
N ASP A 26 -12.20 -12.10 -8.58
CA ASP A 26 -12.67 -12.95 -7.47
C ASP A 26 -11.80 -14.19 -7.19
N LEU A 27 -10.48 -14.08 -7.39
CA LEU A 27 -9.57 -15.19 -7.12
C LEU A 27 -9.38 -15.39 -5.59
N PRO A 28 -9.35 -16.65 -5.10
CA PRO A 28 -9.39 -16.96 -3.66
C PRO A 28 -8.15 -16.49 -2.87
N TYR A 29 -7.04 -16.22 -3.55
CA TYR A 29 -5.77 -15.78 -2.91
C TYR A 29 -5.52 -14.27 -3.00
N SER A 30 -6.41 -13.52 -3.65
CA SER A 30 -6.26 -12.07 -3.92
C SER A 30 -6.03 -11.26 -2.64
N ASN A 31 -6.83 -11.51 -1.60
CA ASN A 31 -6.75 -10.78 -0.33
C ASN A 31 -5.39 -10.95 0.37
N TYR A 32 -4.82 -12.17 0.33
CA TYR A 32 -3.51 -12.44 0.92
C TYR A 32 -2.38 -11.75 0.15
N ILE A 33 -2.43 -11.84 -1.18
CA ILE A 33 -1.44 -11.17 -2.05
C ILE A 33 -1.49 -9.66 -1.83
N MET A 34 -2.68 -9.05 -1.80
CA MET A 34 -2.84 -7.61 -1.55
C MET A 34 -2.31 -7.21 -0.17
N SER A 35 -2.58 -8.00 0.87
CA SER A 35 -2.10 -7.73 2.24
C SER A 35 -0.57 -7.75 2.34
N ILE A 36 0.07 -8.76 1.74
CA ILE A 36 1.53 -8.88 1.69
C ILE A 36 2.14 -7.71 0.92
N SER A 37 1.52 -7.33 -0.20
CA SER A 37 1.96 -6.19 -1.02
C SER A 37 1.96 -4.89 -0.23
N LEU A 38 0.86 -4.60 0.46
CA LEU A 38 0.68 -3.41 1.30
C LEU A 38 1.66 -3.38 2.47
N LEU A 39 1.93 -4.53 3.07
CA LEU A 39 2.92 -4.65 4.15
C LEU A 39 4.34 -4.39 3.63
N LEU A 40 4.70 -4.95 2.47
CA LEU A 40 5.99 -4.69 1.83
C LEU A 40 6.16 -3.20 1.48
N LEU A 41 5.06 -2.55 1.06
CA LEU A 41 5.02 -1.12 0.77
C LEU A 41 5.26 -0.31 2.03
N ALA A 42 4.54 -0.60 3.11
CA ALA A 42 4.67 0.08 4.39
C ALA A 42 6.10 -0.01 4.94
N VAL A 43 6.71 -1.21 4.90
CA VAL A 43 8.12 -1.41 5.32
C VAL A 43 9.06 -0.59 4.45
N SER A 44 8.87 -0.60 3.13
CA SER A 44 9.69 0.19 2.20
C SER A 44 9.60 1.70 2.51
N LEU A 45 8.41 2.20 2.83
CA LEU A 45 8.17 3.60 3.20
C LEU A 45 8.85 3.98 4.53
N ILE A 46 8.81 3.10 5.53
CA ILE A 46 9.51 3.31 6.81
C ILE A 46 11.03 3.39 6.57
N ILE A 47 11.58 2.57 5.67
CA ILE A 47 13.01 2.65 5.30
C ILE A 47 13.32 3.97 4.56
N PHE A 48 12.42 4.47 3.72
CA PHE A 48 12.61 5.79 3.10
C PHE A 48 12.55 6.93 4.13
N TYR A 49 11.69 6.80 5.14
CA TYR A 49 11.64 7.76 6.24
C TYR A 49 12.97 7.82 6.99
N THR A 50 13.63 6.69 7.27
CA THR A 50 14.93 6.73 7.97
C THR A 50 16.03 7.36 7.12
N LEU A 51 15.94 7.28 5.80
CA LEU A 51 16.91 7.86 4.87
C LEU A 51 16.71 9.35 4.61
N GLU A 52 15.47 9.81 4.41
CA GLU A 52 15.19 11.19 3.99
C GLU A 52 14.40 12.01 5.03
N LYS A 53 13.95 11.40 6.13
CA LYS A 53 13.25 12.02 7.28
C LYS A 53 11.99 12.84 6.94
N HIS A 54 11.36 12.59 5.79
CA HIS A 54 10.10 13.24 5.45
C HIS A 54 8.91 12.52 6.07
N ILE A 55 8.13 13.25 6.86
CA ILE A 55 6.94 12.75 7.58
C ILE A 55 5.90 12.13 6.63
N MET A 56 5.86 12.55 5.36
CA MET A 56 4.94 11.99 4.36
C MET A 56 5.15 10.50 4.08
N TYR A 57 6.35 9.95 4.30
CA TYR A 57 6.58 8.50 4.22
C TYR A 57 5.90 7.74 5.37
N ILE A 58 5.89 8.31 6.58
CA ILE A 58 5.15 7.75 7.72
C ILE A 58 3.65 7.79 7.43
N ALA A 59 3.15 8.92 6.93
CA ALA A 59 1.75 9.06 6.56
C ALA A 59 1.35 7.97 5.53
N GLY A 60 2.17 7.76 4.49
CA GLY A 60 1.96 6.68 3.52
C GLY A 60 1.92 5.28 4.15
N ALA A 61 2.83 4.99 5.08
CA ALA A 61 2.85 3.70 5.78
C ALA A 61 1.59 3.49 6.65
N ILE A 62 1.10 4.54 7.30
CA ILE A 62 -0.17 4.51 8.06
C ILE A 62 -1.35 4.27 7.12
N PHE A 63 -1.37 4.93 5.96
CA PHE A 63 -2.43 4.71 4.97
C PHE A 63 -2.42 3.30 4.38
N CYS A 64 -1.26 2.62 4.32
CA CYS A 64 -1.19 1.20 3.97
C CYS A 64 -1.81 0.27 5.03
N MET A 65 -1.87 0.68 6.30
CA MET A 65 -2.49 -0.11 7.37
C MET A 65 -4.01 -0.14 7.28
N LEU A 66 -4.66 0.95 6.84
CA LEU A 66 -6.12 0.98 6.65
C LEU A 66 -6.66 -0.14 5.75
N PRO A 67 -6.15 -0.33 4.51
CA PRO A 67 -6.62 -1.40 3.64
C PRO A 67 -6.22 -2.79 4.15
N ILE A 68 -5.12 -2.93 4.90
CA ILE A 68 -4.81 -4.18 5.61
C ILE A 68 -5.91 -4.50 6.63
N THR A 69 -6.34 -3.51 7.43
CA THR A 69 -7.47 -3.67 8.35
C THR A 69 -8.78 -4.00 7.60
N GLY A 70 -9.03 -3.35 6.46
CA GLY A 70 -10.17 -3.65 5.59
C GLY A 70 -10.14 -5.09 5.07
N LEU A 71 -8.97 -5.62 4.69
CA LEU A 71 -8.81 -7.01 4.24
C LEU A 71 -9.08 -8.00 5.38
N ILE A 72 -8.61 -7.73 6.59
CA ILE A 72 -8.91 -8.56 7.79
C ILE A 72 -10.42 -8.57 8.05
N PHE A 73 -11.10 -7.42 7.97
CA PHE A 73 -12.55 -7.34 8.11
C PHE A 73 -13.27 -8.14 7.02
N THR A 74 -12.70 -8.18 5.81
CA THR A 74 -13.23 -8.99 4.70
C THR A 74 -13.14 -10.48 5.03
N GLN A 75 -12.04 -10.93 5.63
CA GLN A 75 -11.85 -12.33 6.04
C GLN A 75 -12.77 -12.74 7.20
N LEU A 76 -13.04 -11.81 8.12
CA LEU A 76 -13.95 -12.03 9.25
C LEU A 76 -15.44 -11.84 8.89
N ASN A 77 -15.76 -11.58 7.61
CA ASN A 77 -17.10 -11.25 7.14
C ASN A 77 -17.76 -10.09 7.91
N LEU A 78 -16.95 -9.14 8.39
CA LEU A 78 -17.45 -7.98 9.11
C LEU A 78 -17.98 -6.91 8.15
N PRO A 79 -19.10 -6.26 8.49
CA PRO A 79 -19.62 -5.13 7.70
C PRO A 79 -18.63 -3.96 7.72
N GLY A 80 -18.53 -3.23 6.60
CA GLY A 80 -17.62 -2.09 6.46
C GLY A 80 -16.22 -2.41 5.93
N SER A 81 -15.91 -3.68 5.67
CA SER A 81 -14.64 -4.12 5.06
C SER A 81 -14.32 -3.39 3.75
N LYS A 82 -15.29 -3.36 2.83
CA LYS A 82 -15.17 -2.68 1.52
C LYS A 82 -14.92 -1.18 1.69
N PHE A 83 -15.59 -0.54 2.65
CA PHE A 83 -15.41 0.88 2.93
C PHE A 83 -13.97 1.17 3.38
N LEU A 84 -13.46 0.44 4.37
CA LEU A 84 -12.08 0.59 4.87
C LEU A 84 -11.04 0.37 3.75
N LEU A 85 -11.26 -0.64 2.90
CA LEU A 85 -10.40 -0.94 1.76
C LEU A 85 -10.37 0.18 0.73
N THR A 86 -11.54 0.61 0.25
CA THR A 86 -11.64 1.66 -0.77
C THR A 86 -11.11 2.99 -0.26
N LEU A 87 -11.38 3.30 1.00
CA LEU A 87 -11.02 4.57 1.62
C LEU A 87 -9.50 4.63 1.91
N GLY A 88 -8.92 3.51 2.39
CA GLY A 88 -7.48 3.37 2.56
C GLY A 88 -6.69 3.44 1.25
N LEU A 89 -7.11 2.67 0.24
CA LEU A 89 -6.50 2.70 -1.10
C LEU A 89 -6.72 4.04 -1.80
N GLY A 90 -7.89 4.66 -1.62
CA GLY A 90 -8.22 5.97 -2.19
C GLY A 90 -7.35 7.08 -1.62
N PHE A 91 -7.19 7.16 -0.29
CA PHE A 91 -6.28 8.13 0.31
C PHE A 91 -4.83 7.92 -0.12
N PHE A 92 -4.39 6.67 -0.20
CA PHE A 92 -3.05 6.34 -0.70
C PHE A 92 -2.87 6.83 -2.15
N ALA A 93 -3.82 6.54 -3.03
CA ALA A 93 -3.75 6.95 -4.44
C ALA A 93 -3.82 8.47 -4.64
N VAL A 94 -4.63 9.18 -3.86
CA VAL A 94 -4.85 10.63 -4.05
C VAL A 94 -3.75 11.47 -3.40
N PHE A 95 -3.24 11.08 -2.23
CA PHE A 95 -2.27 11.91 -1.50
C PHE A 95 -0.85 11.43 -1.66
N PHE A 96 -0.61 10.12 -1.58
CA PHE A 96 0.74 9.58 -1.55
C PHE A 96 1.36 9.52 -2.96
N VAL A 97 0.61 9.03 -3.96
CA VAL A 97 1.12 8.87 -5.33
C VAL A 97 1.53 10.21 -5.97
N PRO A 98 0.71 11.28 -5.94
CA PRO A 98 1.11 12.56 -6.55
C PRO A 98 2.30 13.17 -5.83
N TRP A 99 2.33 13.12 -4.50
CA TRP A 99 3.48 13.63 -3.74
C TRP A 99 4.77 12.88 -4.05
N PHE A 100 4.71 11.55 -4.10
CA PHE A 100 5.87 10.74 -4.45
C PHE A 100 6.37 11.05 -5.87
N ALA A 101 5.44 11.20 -6.83
CA ALA A 101 5.78 11.62 -8.19
C ALA A 101 6.46 13.00 -8.21
N PHE A 102 5.88 14.02 -7.57
CA PHE A 102 6.47 15.37 -7.48
C PHE A 102 7.89 15.36 -6.92
N LYS A 103 8.16 14.50 -5.94
CA LYS A 103 9.49 14.39 -5.34
C LYS A 103 10.49 13.70 -6.27
N CYS A 104 10.07 12.69 -7.02
CA CYS A 104 10.94 12.01 -7.99
C CYS A 104 11.30 12.87 -9.21
N TYR A 105 10.43 13.80 -9.60
CA TYR A 105 10.69 14.72 -10.72
C TYR A 105 11.54 15.94 -10.34
N LYS A 106 11.84 16.14 -9.06
CA LYS A 106 12.64 17.26 -8.56
C LYS A 106 14.05 16.80 -8.20
#